data_AF-A0A957VJC7-F1
#
_entry.id   AF-A0A957VJC7-F1
#
_cell.length_a   1.000
_cell.length_b   1.000
_cell.length_c   1.000
_cell.angle_alpha   90.00
_cell.angle_beta   90.00
_cell.angle_gamma   90.00
#
_symmetry.space_group_name_H-M   'P 1'
#
loop_
_entity.id
_entity.type
_entity.pdbx_description
1 polymer ?
#
loop_
_entity_poly.entity_id
_entity_poly.type
_entity_poly.pdbx_seq_one_letter_code
_entity_poly.pdbx_strand_id
1 'polypeptide(L)' 'MAVPNLWRTKNQRYRLQGEICPACSNAVFPPRQVCPRCGSSMDERHSHRNQKPVMVVAYHAQPALVEAPAGDD' A
#
# COMPACT_ATOMS: atom_id res chain seq x y z
N MET A 1 -3.53 18.48 -15.45
CA MET A 1 -4.67 17.72 -16.02
C MET A 1 -5.03 16.55 -15.10
N ALA A 2 -6.18 16.60 -14.41
CA ALA A 2 -6.54 15.60 -13.38
C ALA A 2 -7.33 14.39 -13.95
N VAL A 3 -8.13 14.61 -15.00
CA VAL A 3 -9.11 13.63 -15.52
C VAL A 3 -8.45 12.31 -16.01
N PRO A 4 -7.36 12.33 -16.80
CA PRO A 4 -6.74 11.07 -17.26
C PRO A 4 -6.12 10.25 -16.13
N ASN A 5 -5.60 10.91 -15.08
CA ASN A 5 -5.00 10.23 -13.93
C ASN A 5 -6.07 9.54 -13.07
N LEU A 6 -7.21 10.21 -12.88
CA LEU A 6 -8.33 9.62 -12.15
C LEU A 6 -8.85 8.37 -12.88
N TRP A 7 -9.00 8.43 -14.21
CA TRP A 7 -9.49 7.29 -14.99
C TRP A 7 -8.59 6.06 -14.88
N ARG A 8 -7.26 6.25 -15.04
CA ARG A 8 -6.28 5.14 -14.94
C ARG A 8 -6.21 4.53 -13.54
N THR A 9 -6.33 5.33 -12.49
CA THR A 9 -6.17 4.87 -11.10
C THR A 9 -7.48 4.56 -10.38
N LYS A 10 -8.63 4.67 -11.07
CA LYS A 10 -9.97 4.48 -10.51
C LYS A 10 -10.13 3.12 -9.80
N ASN A 11 -9.76 2.03 -10.48
CA ASN A 11 -9.90 0.67 -9.95
C ASN A 11 -9.03 0.46 -8.70
N GLN A 12 -7.77 0.88 -8.79
CA GLN A 12 -6.82 0.79 -7.70
C GLN A 12 -7.29 1.54 -6.45
N ARG A 13 -7.76 2.79 -6.61
CA ARG A 13 -8.23 3.63 -5.49
C ARG A 13 -9.53 3.13 -4.87
N TYR A 14 -10.52 2.80 -5.69
CA TYR A 14 -11.86 2.46 -5.19
C TYR A 14 -12.01 1.01 -4.77
N ARG A 15 -11.11 0.12 -5.21
CA ARG A 15 -11.07 -1.27 -4.77
C ARG A 15 -9.84 -1.58 -3.91
N LEU A 16 -9.11 -0.57 -3.42
CA LEU A 16 -7.90 -0.73 -2.61
C LEU A 16 -6.96 -1.83 -3.17
N GLN A 17 -6.77 -1.86 -4.49
CA GLN A 17 -5.98 -2.92 -5.13
C GLN A 17 -4.51 -2.66 -4.80
N GLY A 18 -3.95 -3.50 -3.94
CA GLY A 18 -2.57 -3.50 -3.50
C GLY A 18 -1.85 -4.79 -3.91
N GLU A 19 -0.56 -4.85 -3.62
CA GLU A 19 0.28 -6.03 -3.85
C GLU A 19 0.98 -6.41 -2.53
N ILE A 20 1.35 -7.68 -2.37
CA ILE A 20 2.20 -8.11 -1.25
C ILE A 20 3.64 -8.20 -1.76
N CYS A 21 4.56 -7.56 -1.05
CA CYS A 21 5.97 -7.62 -1.40
C CYS A 21 6.53 -9.05 -1.23
N PRO A 22 7.12 -9.68 -2.25
CA PRO A 22 7.70 -11.02 -2.12
C PRO A 22 8.93 -11.06 -1.20
N ALA A 23 9.66 -9.94 -1.08
CA ALA A 23 10.89 -9.88 -0.28
C ALA A 23 10.65 -9.69 1.22
N CYS A 24 9.62 -8.92 1.61
CA CYS A 24 9.37 -8.61 3.02
C CYS A 24 7.94 -8.89 3.49
N SER A 25 7.09 -9.48 2.64
CA SER A 25 5.69 -9.84 2.93
C SER A 25 4.78 -8.68 3.38
N ASN A 26 5.25 -7.43 3.29
CA ASN A 26 4.45 -6.27 3.62
C ASN A 26 3.43 -5.99 2.51
N ALA A 27 2.22 -5.62 2.91
CA ALA A 27 1.22 -5.08 2.01
C ALA A 27 1.65 -3.71 1.49
N VAL A 28 1.59 -3.53 0.18
CA VAL A 28 1.98 -2.32 -0.53
C VAL A 28 0.77 -1.78 -1.28
N PHE A 29 0.36 -0.57 -0.91
CA PHE A 29 -0.68 0.19 -1.59
C PHE A 29 -0.25 1.65 -1.70
N PRO A 30 -0.38 2.32 -2.86
CA PRO A 30 -0.53 1.85 -4.25
C PRO A 30 0.40 0.70 -4.71
N PRO A 31 0.02 -0.21 -5.65
CA PRO A 31 0.94 -1.03 -6.42
C PRO A 31 2.00 -0.17 -7.11
N ARG A 32 3.25 -0.58 -6.96
CA ARG A 32 4.46 0.14 -7.39
C ARG A 32 5.52 -0.89 -7.76
N GLN A 33 6.42 -0.52 -8.67
CA GLN A 33 7.53 -1.40 -9.10
C GLN A 33 8.61 -1.60 -8.04
N VAL A 34 8.61 -0.79 -6.98
CA VAL A 34 9.61 -0.83 -5.90
C VAL A 34 8.88 -0.75 -4.57
N CYS A 35 9.23 -1.65 -3.65
CA CYS A 35 8.65 -1.69 -2.31
C CYS A 35 9.13 -0.48 -1.49
N PRO A 36 8.23 0.31 -0.88
CA PRO A 36 8.61 1.45 -0.03
C PRO A 36 9.21 1.01 1.32
N ARG A 37 9.08 -0.26 1.71
CA ARG A 37 9.58 -0.77 2.99
C ARG A 37 11.01 -1.31 2.87
N CYS A 38 11.30 -2.10 1.85
CA CYS A 38 12.59 -2.78 1.70
C CYS A 38 13.40 -2.35 0.46
N GLY A 39 12.85 -1.54 -0.44
CA GLY A 39 13.54 -1.09 -1.66
C GLY A 39 13.72 -2.16 -2.73
N SER A 40 13.28 -3.40 -2.49
CA SER A 40 13.31 -4.48 -3.47
C SER A 40 12.35 -4.21 -4.63
N SER A 41 12.66 -4.74 -5.81
CA SER A 41 11.77 -4.72 -6.97
C SER A 41 10.54 -5.59 -6.75
N MET A 42 9.36 -5.11 -7.13
CA MET A 42 8.09 -5.85 -7.10
C MET A 42 7.85 -6.60 -8.43
N ASP A 43 8.93 -6.98 -9.11
CA ASP A 43 8.91 -7.56 -10.45
C ASP A 43 8.53 -9.05 -10.38
N GLU A 44 7.22 -9.35 -10.42
CA GLU A 44 6.72 -10.68 -10.80
C GLU A 44 6.27 -10.66 -12.27
N ARG A 45 7.17 -11.03 -13.19
CA ARG A 45 6.99 -10.92 -14.66
C ARG A 45 5.71 -11.51 -15.29
N HIS A 46 4.72 -12.10 -14.59
CA HIS A 46 3.65 -12.84 -15.28
C HIS A 46 2.26 -13.04 -14.63
N SER A 47 1.82 -12.30 -13.60
CA SER A 47 0.57 -12.72 -12.89
C SER A 47 -0.54 -11.69 -12.70
N HIS A 48 -0.75 -10.76 -13.64
CA HIS A 48 -1.95 -9.90 -13.61
C HIS A 48 -2.91 -10.10 -14.79
N ARG A 49 -2.68 -11.06 -15.69
CA ARG A 49 -3.65 -11.34 -16.75
C ARG A 49 -4.92 -12.05 -16.24
N ASN A 50 -4.91 -12.64 -15.04
CA ASN A 50 -6.08 -13.35 -14.53
C ASN A 50 -6.20 -13.50 -12.99
N GLN A 51 -5.37 -12.84 -12.18
CA GLN A 51 -5.52 -12.95 -10.72
C GLN A 51 -6.50 -11.91 -10.18
N LYS A 52 -7.50 -12.42 -9.45
CA LYS A 52 -8.53 -11.62 -8.78
C LYS A 52 -7.83 -10.63 -7.85
N PRO A 53 -8.23 -9.34 -7.85
CA PRO A 53 -7.60 -8.35 -7.00
C PRO A 53 -7.71 -8.80 -5.54
N VAL A 54 -6.56 -8.98 -4.88
CA VAL A 54 -6.51 -9.22 -3.46
C VAL A 54 -6.86 -7.91 -2.78
N MET A 55 -8.03 -7.87 -2.14
CA MET A 55 -8.47 -6.74 -1.34
C MET A 55 -7.66 -6.77 -0.03
N VAL A 56 -6.61 -5.96 0.06
CA VAL A 56 -5.85 -5.83 1.30
C VAL A 56 -6.31 -4.57 2.02
N VAL A 57 -7.02 -4.75 3.14
CA VAL A 57 -7.31 -3.65 4.06
C VAL A 57 -6.12 -3.54 5.02
N ALA A 58 -5.18 -2.65 4.69
CA ALA A 58 -4.10 -2.28 5.60
C ALA A 58 -4.54 -1.07 6.43
N TYR A 59 -4.87 -1.28 7.70
CA TYR A 59 -5.01 -0.19 8.66
C TYR A 59 -3.61 0.22 9.14
N HIS A 60 -3.25 1.49 8.94
CA HIS A 60 -2.09 2.06 9.62
C HIS A 60 -2.50 2.28 11.08
N ALA A 61 -1.94 1.48 12.00
CA ALA A 61 -2.03 1.81 13.41
C ALA A 61 -1.21 3.10 13.62
N GLN A 62 -1.88 4.24 13.72
CA GLN A 62 -1.24 5.44 14.22
C GLN A 62 -0.75 5.10 15.63
N PRO A 63 0.55 5.27 15.94
CA PRO A 63 0.98 5.14 17.32
C PRO A 63 0.16 6.15 18.11
N ALA A 64 -0.63 5.65 19.06
CA ALA A 64 -1.33 6.48 20.01
C ALA A 64 -0.31 7.49 20.54
N LEU A 65 -0.60 8.79 20.38
CA LEU A 65 0.09 9.84 21.10
C LEU A 65 -0.09 9.52 22.59
N VAL A 66 0.86 8.78 23.16
CA VAL A 66 1.03 8.69 24.60
C VAL A 66 1.58 10.05 24.98
N GLU A 67 0.69 10.98 25.32
CA GLU A 67 1.08 12.12 26.14
C GLU A 67 1.64 11.52 27.42
N ALA A 68 2.98 11.56 27.55
CA ALA A 68 3.62 11.31 28.83
C ALA A 68 3.00 12.28 29.84
N PRO A 69 2.53 11.82 31.02
CA PRO A 69 2.07 12.75 32.03
C PRO A 69 3.27 13.63 32.40
N ALA A 70 3.18 14.92 32.09
CA ALA A 70 4.13 15.91 32.57
C ALA A 70 4.02 15.96 34.10
N GLY A 71 5.00 15.37 34.78
CA GLY A 71 5.19 15.50 36.21
C GLY A 71 5.88 16.82 36.56
N ASP A 72 5.48 17.35 37.72
CA ASP A 72 6.09 18.37 38.60
C ASP A 72 6.31 19.80 38.06
N ASP A 73 5.38 20.71 38.39
CA ASP A 73 5.53 21.74 39.47
C ASP A 73 4.14 22.17 39.99
#